data_AF-A0A9R1XF96-F1
#
_entry.id   AF-A0A9R1XF96-F1
#
_cell.length_a   1.000
_cell.length_b   1.000
_cell.length_c   1.000
_cell.angle_alpha   90.00
_cell.angle_beta   90.00
_cell.angle_gamma   90.00
#
_symmetry.space_group_name_H-M   'P 1'
#
loop_
_entity.id
_entity.type
_entity.pdbx_description
1 polymer ?
#
loop_
_entity_poly.entity_id
_entity_poly.type
_entity_poly.pdbx_seq_one_letter_code
_entity_poly.pdbx_strand_id
1 'polypeptide(L)'
;MFQWSPNKSSIFGSSAEDGVLNIWDHNKVGERFGPASKFAPGLLFRHSGHRDKVVDFHWNSHDPWTIVSVSDDGESTGGGGTLQIWRMIDLIHRPQEEVINELEQLITSSLFFDVEVISEFGIWKFDSSLFNL
;
A
#
# COMPACT_ATOMS: atom_id res chain seq x y z
N MET A 1 1.12 -0.59 20.21
CA MET A 1 2.35 0.10 19.76
C MET A 1 1.98 1.40 19.06
N PHE A 2 2.87 2.40 19.04
CA PHE A 2 2.71 3.64 18.27
C PHE A 2 4.07 4.09 17.72
N GLN A 3 4.15 4.48 16.45
CA GLN A 3 5.38 4.96 15.81
C GLN A 3 5.11 6.02 14.73
N TRP A 4 5.93 7.06 14.71
CA TRP A 4 5.93 8.09 13.65
C TRP A 4 6.53 7.57 12.36
N SER A 5 5.99 8.02 11.22
CA SER A 5 6.61 7.79 9.92
C SER A 5 7.96 8.52 9.85
N PRO A 6 9.03 7.86 9.38
CA PRO A 6 10.33 8.51 9.20
C PRO A 6 10.35 9.50 8.04
N ASN A 7 9.43 9.38 7.08
CA ASN A 7 9.42 10.19 5.87
C ASN A 7 8.39 11.33 5.92
N LYS A 8 7.38 11.26 6.79
CA LYS A 8 6.31 12.27 6.87
C LYS A 8 5.94 12.58 8.32
N SER A 9 6.19 13.80 8.76
CA SER A 9 5.95 14.24 10.14
C SER A 9 4.48 14.22 10.55
N SER A 10 3.54 14.30 9.59
CA SER A 10 2.11 14.26 9.90
C SER A 10 1.53 12.85 10.09
N ILE A 11 2.32 11.83 9.72
CA ILE A 11 1.87 10.45 9.63
C ILE A 11 2.40 9.65 10.81
N PHE A 12 1.53 8.87 11.42
CA PHE A 12 1.92 7.86 12.41
C PHE A 12 1.07 6.60 12.30
N GLY A 13 1.63 5.50 12.79
CA GLY A 13 0.94 4.22 12.91
C GLY A 13 0.61 3.92 14.37
N SER A 14 -0.48 3.17 14.58
CA SER A 14 -0.83 2.61 15.88
C SER A 14 -1.37 1.19 15.72
N SER A 15 -1.01 0.30 16.63
CA SER A 15 -1.57 -1.05 16.73
C SER A 15 -1.99 -1.37 18.16
N ALA A 16 -2.95 -2.29 18.29
CA ALA A 16 -3.41 -2.81 19.56
C ALA A 16 -3.58 -4.35 19.50
N GLU A 17 -4.17 -4.91 20.55
CA GLU A 17 -4.44 -6.35 20.68
C GLU A 17 -5.58 -6.84 19.77
N ASP A 18 -6.29 -5.92 19.09
CA ASP A 18 -7.37 -6.24 18.15
C ASP A 18 -6.87 -6.75 16.79
N GLY A 19 -5.56 -6.90 16.61
CA GLY A 19 -4.94 -7.35 15.36
C GLY A 19 -4.97 -6.32 14.24
N VAL A 20 -5.33 -5.07 14.55
CA VAL A 20 -5.48 -3.99 13.57
C VAL A 20 -4.34 -3.00 13.70
N LEU A 21 -3.81 -2.58 12.55
CA LEU A 21 -2.86 -1.48 12.45
C LEU A 21 -3.51 -0.32 11.71
N ASN A 22 -3.64 0.81 12.39
CA ASN A 22 -4.22 2.03 11.84
C ASN A 22 -3.11 3.02 11.50
N ILE A 23 -3.19 3.61 10.31
CA ILE A 23 -2.34 4.70 9.87
C ILE A 23 -3.14 5.99 9.90
N TRP A 24 -2.56 7.01 10.49
CA TRP A 24 -3.20 8.29 10.75
C TRP A 24 -2.44 9.41 10.07
N ASP A 25 -3.18 10.44 9.65
CA ASP A 25 -2.66 11.72 9.21
C ASP A 25 -3.30 12.83 10.01
N HIS A 26 -2.54 13.43 10.92
CA HIS A 26 -3.11 14.44 11.81
C HIS A 26 -3.38 15.78 11.10
N ASN A 27 -2.88 15.98 9.88
CA ASN A 27 -3.25 17.14 9.07
C ASN A 27 -4.68 17.02 8.53
N LYS A 28 -5.19 15.80 8.38
CA LYS A 28 -6.55 15.52 7.89
C LYS A 28 -7.60 15.56 9.00
N VAL A 29 -7.20 15.87 10.24
CA VAL A 29 -8.14 16.04 11.35
C VAL A 29 -8.91 17.35 11.13
N GLY A 30 -10.23 17.23 11.02
CA GLY A 30 -11.12 18.38 10.77
C GLY A 30 -11.45 18.60 9.29
N GLU A 31 -10.80 17.88 8.38
CA GLU A 31 -11.26 17.81 6.99
C GLU A 31 -12.58 17.04 6.92
N ARG A 32 -13.60 17.67 6.32
CA ARG A 32 -14.93 17.06 6.16
C ARG A 32 -14.94 16.22 4.89
N PHE A 33 -14.68 14.92 5.03
CA PHE A 33 -14.87 13.95 3.96
C PHE A 33 -16.36 13.70 3.72
N GLY A 34 -16.99 14.57 2.93
CA GLY A 34 -18.39 14.46 2.54
C GLY A 34 -19.38 14.32 3.72
N PRO A 35 -20.67 14.06 3.45
CA PRO A 35 -21.70 14.05 4.50
C PRO A 35 -21.65 12.86 5.47
N ALA A 36 -20.76 11.88 5.29
CA ALA A 36 -20.83 10.62 6.04
C ALA A 36 -19.54 9.78 6.00
N SER A 37 -18.37 10.36 6.29
CA SER A 37 -17.21 9.49 6.56
C SER A 37 -17.52 8.62 7.77
N LYS A 38 -17.61 7.30 7.55
CA LYS A 38 -17.84 6.30 8.59
C LYS A 38 -16.61 6.09 9.49
N PHE A 39 -15.51 6.75 9.16
CA PHE A 39 -14.21 6.58 9.80
C PHE A 39 -13.85 7.78 10.67
N ALA A 40 -13.06 7.53 11.71
CA ALA A 40 -12.58 8.58 12.60
C ALA A 40 -11.78 9.65 11.82
N PRO A 41 -11.90 10.94 12.18
CA PRO A 41 -11.10 12.00 11.57
C PRO A 41 -9.60 11.69 11.60
N GLY A 42 -8.91 11.93 10.48
CA GLY A 42 -7.49 11.65 10.35
C GLY A 42 -7.13 10.17 10.15
N LEU A 43 -8.07 9.22 10.19
CA LEU A 43 -7.77 7.83 9.82
C LEU A 43 -7.52 7.75 8.31
N LEU A 44 -6.28 7.43 7.92
CA LEU A 44 -5.86 7.33 6.53
C LEU A 44 -6.03 5.91 5.99
N PHE A 45 -5.62 4.91 6.77
CA PHE A 45 -5.68 3.51 6.36
C PHE A 45 -5.83 2.58 7.56
N ARG A 46 -6.46 1.43 7.34
CA ARG A 46 -6.60 0.35 8.31
C ARG A 46 -6.13 -0.96 7.69
N HIS A 47 -5.07 -1.53 8.25
CA HIS A 47 -4.59 -2.86 7.94
C HIS A 47 -5.19 -3.87 8.93
N SER A 48 -6.01 -4.79 8.40
CA SER A 48 -6.64 -5.88 9.16
C SER A 48 -6.20 -7.25 8.60
N GLY A 49 -4.92 -7.37 8.24
CA GLY A 49 -4.36 -8.59 7.67
C GLY A 49 -3.91 -9.64 8.70
N HIS A 50 -3.66 -9.24 9.94
CA HIS A 50 -3.32 -10.16 11.02
C HIS A 50 -4.58 -10.83 11.58
N ARG A 51 -4.41 -12.07 12.07
CA ARG A 51 -5.50 -12.86 12.66
C ARG A 51 -5.66 -12.65 14.16
N ASP A 52 -4.65 -12.07 14.79
CA ASP A 52 -4.53 -11.89 16.23
C ASP A 52 -3.67 -10.66 16.54
N LYS A 53 -3.42 -10.39 17.83
CA LYS A 53 -2.72 -9.22 18.36
C LYS A 53 -1.44 -8.90 17.58
N VAL A 54 -1.34 -7.66 17.11
CA VAL A 54 -0.11 -7.14 16.53
C VAL A 54 0.81 -6.73 17.67
N VAL A 55 1.91 -7.46 17.85
CA VAL A 55 2.84 -7.24 18.97
C VAL A 55 3.83 -6.12 18.66
N ASP A 56 4.22 -5.94 17.41
CA ASP A 56 5.10 -4.87 16.97
C ASP A 56 4.95 -4.55 15.47
N PHE A 57 5.38 -3.36 15.06
CA PHE A 57 5.51 -2.98 13.66
C PHE A 57 6.62 -1.96 13.48
N HIS A 58 7.13 -1.81 12.25
CA HIS A 58 8.16 -0.83 11.94
C HIS A 58 8.00 -0.26 10.53
N TRP A 59 8.25 1.03 10.40
CA TRP A 59 8.27 1.72 9.11
C TRP A 59 9.57 1.44 8.36
N ASN A 60 9.49 1.17 7.06
CA ASN A 60 10.68 1.14 6.22
C ASN A 60 11.13 2.59 5.93
N SER A 61 12.34 2.96 6.35
CA SER A 61 12.90 4.29 6.11
C SER A 61 13.36 4.53 4.66
N HIS A 62 13.66 3.45 3.94
CA HIS A 62 14.16 3.50 2.56
C HIS A 62 13.03 3.43 1.53
N ASP A 63 11.89 2.85 1.92
CA ASP A 63 10.74 2.68 1.04
C ASP A 63 9.48 3.27 1.70
N PRO A 64 9.13 4.53 1.38
CA PRO A 64 8.00 5.22 2.00
C PRO A 64 6.71 4.41 1.87
N TRP A 65 5.90 4.42 2.94
CA TRP A 65 4.61 3.73 3.03
C TRP A 65 4.68 2.19 3.10
N THR A 66 5.88 1.63 3.19
CA THR A 66 6.10 0.20 3.46
C THR A 66 6.29 -0.03 4.95
N ILE A 67 5.59 -1.02 5.49
CA ILE A 67 5.61 -1.40 6.90
C ILE A 67 5.85 -2.90 7.02
N VAL A 68 6.61 -3.29 8.03
CA VAL A 68 6.64 -4.66 8.54
C VAL A 68 5.84 -4.72 9.84
N SER A 69 5.00 -5.72 10.01
CA SER A 69 4.24 -5.95 11.25
C SER A 69 4.27 -7.42 11.63
N VAL A 70 4.27 -7.67 12.94
CA VAL A 70 4.31 -9.02 13.51
C VAL A 70 3.13 -9.24 14.45
N SER A 71 2.50 -10.41 14.36
CA SER A 71 1.48 -10.85 15.30
C SER A 71 1.91 -12.10 16.05
N ASP A 72 1.31 -12.27 17.21
CA ASP A 72 1.40 -13.49 18.00
C ASP A 72 0.03 -14.19 17.95
N ASP A 73 -0.20 -14.92 16.85
CA ASP A 73 -1.41 -15.72 16.57
C ASP A 73 -1.23 -17.21 16.90
N GLY A 74 -0.31 -17.51 17.82
CA GLY A 74 0.01 -18.87 18.23
C GLY A 74 -1.12 -19.57 19.00
N GLU A 75 -1.84 -18.82 19.84
CA GLU A 75 -2.92 -19.39 20.67
C GLU A 75 -4.19 -19.67 19.86
N SER A 76 -4.49 -18.86 18.85
CA SER A 76 -5.77 -18.88 18.11
C SER A 76 -5.78 -19.80 16.89
N THR A 77 -4.62 -20.08 16.29
CA THR A 77 -4.55 -20.84 15.03
C THR A 77 -3.85 -22.20 15.13
N GLY A 78 -3.28 -22.54 16.29
CA GLY A 78 -2.43 -23.74 16.44
C GLY A 78 -1.14 -23.70 15.61
N GLY A 79 -0.84 -22.53 15.01
CA GLY A 79 0.39 -22.23 14.28
C GLY A 79 1.35 -21.37 15.09
N GLY A 80 2.35 -20.77 14.43
CA GLY A 80 3.21 -19.73 15.01
C GLY A 80 2.78 -18.33 14.58
N GLY A 81 3.37 -17.31 15.20
CA GLY A 81 3.13 -15.90 14.85
C GLY A 81 3.37 -15.56 13.38
N THR A 82 2.62 -14.61 12.81
CA THR A 82 2.82 -14.11 11.44
C THR A 82 3.68 -12.86 11.38
N LEU A 83 4.49 -12.77 10.32
CA LEU A 83 5.17 -11.54 9.90
C LEU A 83 4.60 -11.14 8.54
N GLN A 84 4.21 -9.87 8.41
CA GLN A 84 3.66 -9.31 7.17
C GLN A 84 4.48 -8.09 6.76
N ILE A 85 4.82 -8.01 5.47
CA ILE A 85 5.37 -6.81 4.85
C ILE A 85 4.32 -6.32 3.86
N TRP A 86 3.91 -5.06 3.99
CA TRP A 86 2.86 -4.49 3.16
C TRP A 86 3.15 -3.02 2.87
N ARG A 87 2.64 -2.56 1.73
CA ARG A 87 2.77 -1.18 1.25
C ARG A 87 1.39 -0.64 0.94
N MET A 88 1.07 0.55 1.43
CA MET A 88 -0.17 1.22 1.03
C MET A 88 -0.10 1.63 -0.44
N ILE A 89 -1.19 1.38 -1.18
CA ILE A 89 -1.29 1.82 -2.57
C ILE A 89 -1.35 3.35 -2.64
N ASP A 90 -0.73 3.88 -3.68
CA ASP A 90 -0.57 5.32 -3.90
C ASP A 90 -1.90 6.09 -3.98
N LEU A 91 -2.97 5.43 -4.45
CA LEU A 91 -4.32 5.99 -4.51
C LEU A 91 -4.90 6.40 -3.14
N ILE A 92 -4.36 5.89 -2.03
CA ILE A 92 -4.83 6.24 -0.69
C ILE A 92 -4.34 7.63 -0.26
N HIS A 93 -3.14 8.03 -0.71
CA HIS A 93 -2.46 9.23 -0.19
C HIS A 93 -2.14 10.27 -1.27
N ARG A 94 -2.33 9.95 -2.56
CA ARG A 94 -2.08 10.83 -3.71
C ARG A 94 -3.35 11.08 -4.51
N PRO A 95 -3.43 12.19 -5.27
CA PRO A 95 -4.51 12.41 -6.23
C PRO A 95 -4.58 11.27 -7.26
N GLN A 96 -5.78 10.76 -7.51
CA GLN A 96 -5.99 9.64 -8.43
C GLN A 96 -5.46 9.93 -9.84
N GLU A 97 -5.67 11.14 -10.35
CA GLU A 97 -5.24 11.56 -11.69
C GLU A 97 -3.72 11.45 -11.85
N GLU A 98 -2.94 11.89 -10.85
CA GLU A 98 -1.48 11.78 -10.87
C GLU A 98 -1.03 10.32 -10.91
N VAL A 99 -1.63 9.47 -10.09
CA VAL A 99 -1.29 8.04 -10.02
C VAL A 99 -1.63 7.32 -11.32
N ILE A 100 -2.79 7.60 -11.90
CA ILE A 100 -3.20 7.00 -13.19
C ILE A 100 -2.27 7.47 -14.30
N ASN A 101 -1.95 8.76 -14.38
CA ASN A 101 -1.04 9.29 -15.40
C ASN A 101 0.35 8.64 -15.32
N GLU A 102 0.88 8.44 -14.12
CA GLU A 102 2.17 7.73 -13.94
C GLU A 102 2.08 6.26 -14.35
N LEU A 103 1.00 5.56 -14.00
CA LEU A 103 0.79 4.18 -14.40
C LEU A 103 0.68 4.05 -15.93
N GLU A 104 -0.05 4.95 -16.58
CA GLU A 104 -0.15 5.00 -18.05
C GLU A 104 1.21 5.27 -18.70
N GLN A 105 2.03 6.17 -18.13
CA GLN A 105 3.38 6.40 -18.60
C GLN A 105 4.27 5.18 -18.42
N LEU A 106 4.19 4.49 -17.28
CA LEU A 106 4.95 3.27 -17.03
C LEU A 106 4.56 2.14 -17.99
N ILE A 107 3.26 1.91 -18.19
CA ILE A 107 2.74 0.94 -19.16
C ILE A 107 3.23 1.29 -20.56
N THR A 108 3.08 2.56 -20.96
CA THR A 108 3.53 3.04 -22.29
C THR A 108 5.04 2.89 -22.45
N SER A 109 5.83 3.23 -21.43
CA SER A 109 7.29 3.11 -21.47
C SER A 109 7.75 1.66 -21.49
N SER A 110 7.11 0.76 -20.74
CA SER A 110 7.38 -0.68 -20.78
C SER A 110 7.08 -1.24 -22.16
N LEU A 111 5.92 -0.89 -22.73
CA LEU A 111 5.57 -1.29 -24.10
C LEU A 111 6.53 -0.70 -25.13
N PHE A 112 7.03 0.52 -24.93
CA PHE A 112 8.02 1.13 -25.82
C PHE A 112 9.39 0.43 -25.73
N PHE A 113 9.86 0.12 -24.51
CA PHE A 113 11.08 -0.67 -24.30
C PHE A 113 10.95 -2.07 -24.89
N ASP A 114 9.79 -2.72 -24.74
CA ASP A 114 9.53 -4.02 -25.37
C ASP A 114 9.58 -3.87 -26.90
N VAL A 115 8.96 -2.85 -27.50
CA VAL A 115 9.04 -2.61 -28.95
C VAL A 115 10.47 -2.30 -29.43
N GLU A 116 11.26 -1.55 -28.66
CA GLU A 116 12.64 -1.19 -29.00
C GLU A 116 13.58 -2.40 -28.88
N VAL A 117 13.44 -3.21 -27.83
CA VAL A 117 14.19 -4.48 -27.65
C VAL A 117 13.76 -5.52 -28.69
N ILE A 118 12.48 -5.55 -29.08
CA ILE A 118 11.97 -6.42 -30.16
C ILE A 118 12.48 -5.95 -31.54
N SER A 119 12.83 -4.66 -31.70
CA SER A 119 13.37 -4.14 -32.96
C SER A 119 14.83 -4.56 -33.23
N GLU A 120 15.61 -4.90 -32.19
CA GLU A 120 17.02 -5.31 -32.34
C GLU A 120 17.21 -6.78 -32.76
N PHE A 121 16.20 -7.63 -32.60
CA PHE A 121 16.23 -9.03 -33.01
C PHE A 121 15.13 -9.31 -34.03
N GLY A 122 15.30 -8.75 -35.23
CA GLY A 122 14.32 -8.88 -36.30
C GLY A 122 13.91 -10.33 -36.58
N ILE A 123 12.71 -10.71 -36.15
CA ILE A 123 11.76 -11.67 -36.74
C ILE A 123 10.36 -11.22 -36.29
N TRP A 124 9.49 -10.89 -37.25
CA TRP A 124 8.11 -10.46 -36.99
C TRP A 124 7.12 -11.62 -37.13
N LYS A 125 6.28 -11.82 -36.11
CA LYS A 125 4.85 -12.14 -36.29
C LYS A 125 4.08 -11.62 -35.07
N PHE A 126 3.41 -10.49 -35.26
CA PHE A 126 2.36 -10.04 -34.33
C PHE A 126 1.03 -10.67 -34.78
N ASP A 127 0.41 -11.44 -33.89
CA ASP A 127 -0.98 -11.86 -34.01
C ASP A 127 -1.85 -10.91 -33.16
N SER A 128 -2.80 -10.24 -33.80
CA SER A 128 -3.73 -9.28 -33.18
C SER A 128 -4.86 -9.95 -32.39
N SER A 129 -4.83 -11.27 -32.17
CA SER A 129 -5.90 -12.02 -31.50
C SER A 129 -5.94 -11.90 -29.97
N LEU A 130 -4.91 -11.35 -29.32
CA LEU A 130 -4.81 -11.30 -27.85
C LEU A 130 -5.37 -10.04 -27.17
N PHE A 131 -5.92 -9.07 -27.91
CA PHE A 131 -6.55 -7.86 -27.33
C PHE A 131 -8.09 -7.91 -27.29
N ASN A 132 -8.70 -9.08 -27.49
CA ASN A 132 -10.11 -9.27 -27.19
C ASN A 132 -10.24 -10.23 -26.00
N LEU A 133 -10.21 -9.67 -24.79
CA LEU A 133 -10.95 -10.11 -23.61
C LEU A 133 -11.04 -8.96 -22.61
#